data_AF-A0A235B2K3-F1
#
_entry.id   AF-A0A235B2K3-F1
#
_cell.length_a   1.000
_cell.length_b   1.000
_cell.length_c   1.000
_cell.angle_alpha   90.00
_cell.angle_beta   90.00
_cell.angle_gamma   90.00
#
_symmetry.space_group_name_H-M   'P 1'
#
loop_
_entity.id
_entity.type
_entity.pdbx_description
1 polymer ?
#
loop_
_entity_poly.entity_id
_entity_poly.type
_entity_poly.pdbx_seq_one_letter_code
_entity_poly.pdbx_strand_id
1 'polypeptide(L)'
;MLSPLSPLYGCGEAFIVKETDWNRSEAFLIRESYEFPWDERLQVHRPLLHVEYEEMPPEVQHTFELKCQEVCAQIPPQIKVFEQRYMDRFEALNQAREDEDFFGLMEEMNELSSCISDLNILFLHIEGHFIGASVHA
;
A
#
# COMPACT_ATOMS: atom_id res chain seq x y z
N MET A 1 56.33 4.18 6.42
CA MET A 1 55.27 3.90 7.39
C MET A 1 54.31 5.06 7.33
N LEU A 2 53.23 4.87 6.57
CA LEU A 2 52.23 5.89 6.26
C LEU A 2 51.07 5.73 7.25
N SER A 3 50.77 6.80 7.97
CA SER A 3 49.62 6.89 8.87
C SER A 3 48.31 6.88 8.07
N PRO A 4 47.27 6.18 8.56
CA PRO A 4 45.98 6.09 7.89
C PRO A 4 45.03 7.25 8.25
N LEU A 5 44.41 7.79 7.20
CA LEU A 5 43.02 8.19 7.01
C LEU A 5 42.26 8.90 8.15
N SER A 6 41.80 10.11 7.80
CA SER A 6 40.89 11.00 8.51
C SER A 6 39.58 10.34 8.98
N PRO A 7 38.99 10.78 10.11
CA PRO A 7 37.65 10.35 10.50
C PRO A 7 36.58 11.01 9.61
N LEU A 8 35.66 10.16 9.16
CA LEU A 8 34.29 10.47 8.75
C LEU A 8 33.53 11.28 9.85
N TYR A 9 32.33 11.74 9.51
CA TYR A 9 31.33 12.47 10.31
C TYR A 9 31.17 13.95 9.93
N GLY A 10 30.76 14.19 8.68
CA GLY A 10 29.90 15.32 8.36
C GLY A 10 28.55 15.10 9.01
N CYS A 11 28.29 15.88 10.05
CA CYS A 11 27.07 15.89 10.84
C CYS A 11 25.86 16.10 9.93
N GLY A 12 24.88 15.20 10.02
CA GLY A 12 23.62 15.30 9.29
C GLY A 12 22.89 16.57 9.70
N GLU A 13 22.49 17.36 8.70
CA GLU A 13 21.41 18.32 8.86
C GLU A 13 20.13 17.49 9.05
N ALA A 14 19.83 17.19 10.31
CA ALA A 14 18.52 16.74 10.72
C ALA A 14 17.55 17.89 10.42
N PHE A 15 16.85 17.77 9.29
CA PHE A 15 15.66 18.55 9.02
C PHE A 15 14.64 18.13 10.08
N ILE A 16 14.64 18.84 11.21
CA ILE A 16 13.59 18.73 12.22
C ILE A 16 12.33 19.29 11.56
N VAL A 17 11.55 18.40 10.94
CA VAL A 17 10.15 18.67 10.64
C VAL A 17 9.49 18.90 11.99
N LYS A 18 9.09 20.15 12.23
CA LYS A 18 8.37 20.54 13.44
C LYS A 18 7.13 19.67 13.55
N GLU A 19 7.06 18.92 14.65
CA GLU A 19 5.84 18.33 15.19
C GLU A 19 4.80 19.45 15.32
N THR A 20 3.86 19.50 14.37
CA THR A 20 2.73 20.42 14.40
C THR A 20 1.74 19.92 15.45
N ASP A 21 1.38 20.79 16.39
CA ASP A 21 0.22 20.63 17.27
C ASP A 21 -1.05 20.48 16.41
N TRP A 22 -1.41 19.23 16.07
CA TRP A 22 -2.68 18.94 15.41
C TRP A 22 -3.80 19.21 16.42
N ASN A 23 -4.61 20.23 16.13
CA ASN A 23 -5.72 20.61 16.98
C ASN A 23 -6.67 19.41 17.10
N ARG A 24 -7.09 19.05 18.34
CA ARG A 24 -7.88 17.84 18.61
C ARG A 24 -9.17 17.75 17.77
N SER A 25 -9.67 18.90 17.34
CA SER A 25 -10.82 19.09 16.46
C SER A 25 -10.55 18.68 15.00
N GLU A 26 -9.36 18.97 14.47
CA GLU A 26 -8.98 18.64 13.09
C GLU A 26 -8.71 17.14 12.92
N ALA A 27 -8.06 16.52 13.92
CA ALA A 27 -7.88 15.07 13.95
C ALA A 27 -9.21 14.31 14.00
N PHE A 28 -10.25 14.91 14.60
CA PHE A 28 -11.61 14.36 14.58
C PHE A 28 -12.25 14.47 13.19
N LEU A 29 -12.17 15.64 12.56
CA LEU A 29 -12.68 15.85 11.19
C LEU A 29 -12.04 14.92 10.17
N ILE A 30 -10.72 14.67 10.25
CA ILE A 30 -10.01 13.76 9.36
C ILE A 30 -10.53 12.32 9.47
N ARG A 31 -10.77 11.84 10.70
CA ARG A 31 -11.25 10.46 10.93
C ARG A 31 -12.69 10.25 10.49
N GLU A 32 -13.50 11.31 10.49
CA GLU A 32 -14.88 11.27 10.00
C GLU A 32 -14.95 11.39 8.47
N SER A 33 -13.88 11.86 7.79
CA SER A 33 -13.87 12.02 6.33
C SER A 33 -13.37 10.78 5.60
N TYR A 34 -12.34 10.09 6.12
CA TYR A 34 -11.79 8.91 5.47
C TYR A 34 -11.10 7.96 6.46
N GLU A 35 -10.97 6.70 6.07
CA GLU A 35 -10.19 5.69 6.75
C GLU A 35 -9.36 4.84 5.78
N PHE A 36 -8.41 4.09 6.36
CA PHE A 36 -7.55 3.16 5.64
C PHE A 36 -7.57 1.79 6.32
N PRO A 37 -8.71 1.06 6.33
CA PRO A 37 -8.80 -0.25 6.94
C PRO A 37 -7.83 -1.23 6.29
N TRP A 38 -7.25 -2.10 7.12
CA TRP A 38 -6.45 -3.22 6.64
C TRP A 38 -7.35 -4.26 5.98
N ASP A 39 -7.04 -4.63 4.74
CA ASP A 39 -7.69 -5.74 4.04
C ASP A 39 -6.87 -7.00 4.26
N GLU A 40 -7.39 -7.92 5.08
CA GLU A 40 -6.72 -9.19 5.39
C GLU A 40 -6.52 -10.09 4.16
N ARG A 41 -7.29 -9.91 3.10
CA ARG A 41 -7.16 -10.73 1.89
C ARG A 41 -6.07 -10.16 0.99
N LEU A 42 -6.09 -8.85 0.77
CA LEU A 42 -5.13 -8.16 -0.10
C LEU A 42 -3.81 -7.83 0.60
N GLN A 43 -3.79 -7.88 1.94
CA GLN A 43 -2.64 -7.55 2.79
C GLN A 43 -2.11 -6.13 2.50
N VAL A 44 -3.05 -5.18 2.32
CA VAL A 44 -2.78 -3.75 2.15
C VAL A 44 -3.88 -2.93 2.83
N HIS A 45 -3.59 -1.67 3.12
CA HIS A 45 -4.62 -0.72 3.54
C HIS A 45 -5.43 -0.23 2.34
N ARG A 46 -6.76 -0.23 2.44
CA ARG A 46 -7.63 0.29 1.39
C ARG A 46 -8.17 1.65 1.77
N PRO A 47 -8.10 2.67 0.90
CA PRO A 47 -8.77 3.93 1.14
C PRO A 47 -10.28 3.71 1.16
N LEU A 48 -10.94 4.26 2.17
CA LEU A 48 -12.38 4.37 2.25
C LEU A 48 -12.75 5.81 2.57
N LEU A 49 -13.58 6.41 1.74
CA LEU A 49 -14.12 7.74 1.97
C LEU A 49 -15.49 7.62 2.63
N HIS A 50 -15.75 8.43 3.66
CA HIS A 50 -17.04 8.56 4.33
C HIS A 50 -17.83 9.78 3.83
N VAL A 51 -17.16 10.69 3.13
CA VAL A 51 -17.70 11.88 2.49
C VAL A 51 -17.19 11.94 1.05
N GLU A 52 -17.87 12.67 0.17
CA GLU A 52 -17.38 12.86 -1.20
C GLU A 52 -16.02 13.58 -1.20
N TYR A 53 -15.15 13.23 -2.16
CA TYR A 53 -13.79 13.76 -2.20
C TYR A 53 -13.78 15.30 -2.26
N GLU A 54 -14.66 15.87 -3.08
CA GLU A 54 -14.82 17.30 -3.32
C GLU A 54 -15.36 18.06 -2.10
N GLU A 55 -15.97 17.37 -1.14
CA GLU A 55 -16.50 17.96 0.10
C GLU A 55 -15.44 18.03 1.21
N MET A 56 -14.32 17.32 1.04
CA MET A 56 -13.21 17.38 1.99
C MET A 56 -12.47 18.73 1.92
N PRO A 57 -12.04 19.30 3.06
CA PRO A 57 -11.16 20.45 3.06
C PRO A 57 -9.85 20.18 2.29
N PRO A 58 -9.26 21.16 1.60
CA PRO A 58 -8.04 20.96 0.80
C PRO A 58 -6.86 20.38 1.60
N GLU A 59 -6.69 20.75 2.87
CA GLU A 59 -5.63 20.20 3.71
C GLU A 59 -5.86 18.70 4.02
N VAL A 60 -7.13 18.30 4.16
CA VAL A 60 -7.54 16.91 4.40
C VAL A 60 -7.39 16.08 3.12
N GLN A 61 -7.77 16.64 1.97
CA GLN A 61 -7.54 16.05 0.65
C GLN A 61 -6.06 15.76 0.42
N HIS A 62 -5.18 16.75 0.64
CA HIS A 62 -3.74 16.55 0.47
C HIS A 62 -3.18 15.45 1.38
N THR A 63 -3.65 15.40 2.64
CA THR A 63 -3.25 14.35 3.58
C THR A 63 -3.75 12.97 3.13
N PHE A 64 -4.95 12.89 2.58
CA PHE A 64 -5.50 11.66 2.01
C PHE A 64 -4.73 11.19 0.78
N GLU A 65 -4.43 12.10 -0.16
CA GLU A 65 -3.63 11.82 -1.36
C GLU A 65 -2.24 11.26 -1.02
N LEU A 66 -1.56 11.83 -0.01
CA LEU A 66 -0.27 11.31 0.45
C LEU A 66 -0.37 9.86 0.96
N LYS A 67 -1.41 9.54 1.75
CA LYS A 67 -1.64 8.15 2.20
C LYS A 67 -2.00 7.22 1.05
N CYS A 68 -2.76 7.70 0.06
CA CYS A 68 -3.03 6.96 -1.16
C CYS A 68 -1.75 6.63 -1.92
N GLN A 69 -0.78 7.54 -1.99
CA GLN A 69 0.54 7.27 -2.57
C GLN A 69 1.32 6.20 -1.77
N GLU A 70 1.28 6.26 -0.44
CA GLU A 70 1.89 5.24 0.42
C GLU A 70 1.28 3.85 0.20
N VAL A 71 -0.04 3.77 0.02
CA VAL A 71 -0.74 2.52 -0.32
C VAL A 71 -0.31 2.04 -1.71
N CYS A 72 -0.31 2.92 -2.71
CA CYS A 72 0.15 2.56 -4.06
C CYS A 72 1.59 2.05 -4.09
N ALA A 73 2.48 2.57 -3.24
CA ALA A 73 3.85 2.07 -3.14
C ALA A 73 3.94 0.65 -2.56
N GLN A 74 2.95 0.21 -1.76
CA GLN A 74 2.90 -1.12 -1.16
C GLN A 74 2.30 -2.18 -2.09
N ILE A 75 1.45 -1.78 -3.04
CA ILE A 75 0.75 -2.71 -3.93
C ILE A 75 1.72 -3.54 -4.81
N PRO A 76 2.69 -2.96 -5.56
CA PRO A 76 3.57 -3.76 -6.42
C PRO A 76 4.44 -4.77 -5.66
N PRO A 77 5.05 -4.44 -4.51
CA PRO A 77 5.70 -5.44 -3.66
C PRO A 77 4.75 -6.57 -3.23
N GLN A 78 3.50 -6.24 -2.87
CA GLN A 78 2.54 -7.24 -2.41
C GLN A 78 2.07 -8.17 -3.55
N ILE A 79 1.88 -7.64 -4.76
CA ILE A 79 1.61 -8.46 -5.95
C ILE A 79 2.71 -9.50 -6.14
N LYS A 80 3.99 -9.11 -6.04
CA LYS A 80 5.12 -10.05 -6.17
C LYS A 80 5.09 -11.15 -5.12
N VAL A 81 4.64 -10.85 -3.89
CA VAL A 81 4.48 -11.87 -2.84
C VAL A 81 3.41 -12.88 -3.23
N PHE A 82 2.27 -12.44 -3.77
CA PHE A 82 1.23 -13.35 -4.23
C PHE A 82 1.63 -14.12 -5.49
N GLU A 83 2.36 -13.50 -6.43
CA GLU A 83 2.93 -14.18 -7.59
C GLU A 83 3.89 -15.29 -7.18
N GLN A 84 4.77 -15.04 -6.21
CA GLN A 84 5.68 -16.06 -5.71
C GLN A 84 4.91 -17.24 -5.09
N ARG A 85 3.92 -16.96 -4.23
CA ARG A 85 3.07 -18.01 -3.63
C ARG A 85 2.32 -18.80 -4.70
N TYR A 86 1.83 -18.13 -5.74
CA TYR A 86 1.14 -18.77 -6.85
C TYR A 86 2.06 -19.76 -7.57
N MET A 87 3.32 -19.36 -7.82
CA MET A 87 4.32 -20.23 -8.42
C MET A 87 4.65 -21.43 -7.52
N ASP A 88 4.80 -21.21 -6.22
CA ASP A 88 5.04 -22.29 -5.26
C ASP A 88 3.88 -23.31 -5.27
N ARG A 89 2.63 -22.84 -5.37
CA ARG A 89 1.44 -23.72 -5.48
C ARG A 89 1.37 -24.43 -6.82
N PHE A 90 1.73 -23.76 -7.90
CA PHE A 90 1.80 -24.36 -9.23
C PHE A 90 2.84 -25.50 -9.27
N GLU A 91 4.01 -25.31 -8.65
CA GLU A 91 5.02 -26.35 -8.54
C GLU A 91 4.54 -27.54 -7.70
N ALA A 92 3.85 -27.27 -6.59
CA ALA A 92 3.24 -28.31 -5.76
C ALA A 92 2.14 -29.09 -6.50
N LEU A 93 1.30 -28.39 -7.28
CA LEU A 93 0.23 -28.98 -8.08
C LEU A 93 0.79 -29.98 -9.11
N ASN A 94 1.90 -29.63 -9.75
CA ASN A 94 2.60 -30.51 -10.70
C ASN A 94 3.17 -31.79 -10.05
N GLN A 95 3.32 -31.79 -8.72
CA GLN A 95 3.83 -32.93 -7.95
C GLN A 95 2.73 -33.69 -7.21
N ALA A 96 1.50 -33.17 -7.21
CA ALA A 96 0.36 -33.78 -6.53
C ALA A 96 0.05 -35.16 -7.11
N ARG A 97 -0.19 -36.13 -6.22
CA ARG A 97 -0.51 -37.52 -6.59
C ARG A 97 -1.92 -37.92 -6.20
N GLU A 98 -2.57 -37.12 -5.37
CA GLU A 98 -3.91 -37.33 -4.85
C GLU A 98 -4.84 -36.22 -5.35
N ASP A 99 -6.09 -36.58 -5.65
CA ASP A 99 -7.07 -35.64 -6.20
C ASP A 99 -7.45 -34.55 -5.18
N GLU A 100 -7.50 -34.88 -3.88
CA GLU A 100 -7.83 -33.89 -2.82
C GLU A 100 -6.77 -32.78 -2.74
N ASP A 101 -5.49 -33.13 -2.82
CA ASP A 101 -4.39 -32.16 -2.88
C ASP A 101 -4.47 -31.29 -4.14
N PHE A 102 -4.84 -31.90 -5.28
CA PHE A 102 -5.01 -31.18 -6.54
C PHE A 102 -6.11 -30.11 -6.45
N PHE A 103 -7.28 -30.47 -5.92
CA PHE A 103 -8.39 -29.51 -5.79
C PHE A 103 -8.08 -28.38 -4.81
N GLY A 104 -7.46 -28.67 -3.66
CA GLY A 104 -7.08 -27.65 -2.69
C GLY A 104 -6.06 -26.65 -3.26
N LEU A 105 -5.03 -27.16 -3.95
CA LEU A 105 -4.03 -26.30 -4.60
C LEU A 105 -4.63 -25.44 -5.71
N MET A 106 -5.57 -25.98 -6.49
CA MET A 106 -6.30 -25.22 -7.51
C MET A 106 -7.15 -24.08 -6.90
N GLU A 107 -7.80 -24.32 -5.77
CA GLU A 107 -8.56 -23.29 -5.06
C GLU A 107 -7.63 -22.19 -4.54
N GLU A 108 -6.52 -22.55 -3.90
CA GLU A 108 -5.52 -21.59 -3.42
C GLU A 108 -4.93 -20.74 -4.57
N MET A 109 -4.62 -21.37 -5.70
CA MET A 109 -4.13 -20.66 -6.89
C MET A 109 -5.16 -19.67 -7.44
N ASN A 110 -6.45 -20.05 -7.47
CA ASN A 110 -7.52 -19.16 -7.90
C ASN A 110 -7.66 -17.96 -6.96
N GLU A 111 -7.58 -18.17 -5.65
CA GLU A 111 -7.67 -17.07 -4.69
C GLU A 111 -6.49 -16.10 -4.84
N LEU A 112 -5.26 -16.61 -5.00
CA LEU A 112 -4.08 -15.79 -5.25
C LEU A 112 -4.21 -14.96 -6.53
N SER A 113 -4.73 -15.56 -7.61
CA SER A 113 -5.01 -14.87 -8.87
C SER A 113 -6.06 -13.76 -8.70
N SER A 114 -7.12 -14.02 -7.92
CA SER A 114 -8.12 -13.01 -7.57
C SER A 114 -7.48 -11.86 -6.80
N CYS A 115 -6.67 -12.15 -5.79
CA CYS A 115 -5.99 -11.12 -4.98
C CYS A 115 -5.07 -10.24 -5.83
N ILE A 116 -4.30 -10.81 -6.75
CA ILE A 116 -3.46 -10.06 -7.69
C ILE A 116 -4.31 -9.14 -8.57
N SER A 117 -5.43 -9.65 -9.09
CA SER A 117 -6.34 -8.88 -9.93
C SER A 117 -6.96 -7.71 -9.16
N ASP A 118 -7.41 -7.96 -7.93
CA ASP A 118 -8.01 -6.94 -7.06
C ASP A 118 -6.99 -5.87 -6.65
N LEU A 119 -5.74 -6.25 -6.38
CA LEU A 119 -4.66 -5.30 -6.12
C LEU A 119 -4.38 -4.39 -7.32
N ASN A 120 -4.39 -4.93 -8.54
CA ASN A 120 -4.24 -4.14 -9.77
C ASN A 120 -5.41 -3.18 -9.97
N ILE A 121 -6.65 -3.63 -9.74
CA ILE A 121 -7.84 -2.78 -9.81
C ILE A 121 -7.74 -1.66 -8.77
N LEU A 122 -7.33 -1.97 -7.54
CA LEU A 122 -7.16 -1.00 -6.48
C LEU A 122 -6.10 0.05 -6.86
N PHE A 123 -4.96 -0.38 -7.38
CA PHE A 123 -3.90 0.53 -7.84
C PHE A 123 -4.42 1.51 -8.90
N LEU A 124 -5.07 0.99 -9.94
CA LEU A 124 -5.64 1.81 -11.02
C LEU A 124 -6.73 2.75 -10.51
N HIS A 125 -7.56 2.28 -9.57
CA HIS A 125 -8.59 3.11 -8.95
C HIS A 125 -7.97 4.28 -8.19
N ILE A 126 -6.96 4.03 -7.35
CA ILE A 126 -6.30 5.09 -6.58
C ILE A 126 -5.58 6.08 -7.50
N GLU A 127 -4.83 5.59 -8.48
CA GLU A 127 -4.13 6.47 -9.44
C GLU A 127 -5.12 7.31 -10.26
N GLY A 128 -6.20 6.69 -10.76
CA GLY A 128 -7.16 7.35 -11.63
C GLY A 128 -8.07 8.35 -10.93
N HIS A 129 -8.41 8.12 -9.65
CA HIS A 129 -9.39 8.93 -8.94
C HIS A 129 -8.79 9.90 -7.93
N PHE A 130 -7.66 9.57 -7.30
CA PHE A 130 -7.16 10.35 -6.16
C PHE A 130 -5.79 10.97 -6.41
N ILE A 131 -4.90 10.31 -7.17
CA ILE A 131 -3.55 10.84 -7.41
C ILE A 131 -3.50 11.65 -8.72
N GLY A 132 -4.17 11.18 -9.77
CA GLY A 132 -4.16 11.83 -11.10
C GLY A 132 -4.76 13.24 -11.12
N ALA A 133 -5.65 13.58 -10.18
CA ALA A 133 -6.23 14.91 -10.04
C ALA A 133 -5.20 15.97 -9.58
N SER A 134 -4.14 15.56 -8.89
CA SER A 134 -3.13 16.46 -8.30
C SER A 134 -1.97 16.84 -9.25
N VAL A 135 -1.74 16.07 -10.33
CA VAL A 135 -0.55 16.21 -11.20
C VAL A 135 -0.75 17.25 -12.32
N HIS A 136 -1.97 17.75 -12.52
CA HIS A 136 -2.30 18.73 -13.57
C HIS A 136 -2.64 20.15 -13.07
N ALA A 137 -2.37 20.46 -11.79
CA ALA A 137 -2.55 21.81 -11.22
C ALA A 137 -1.31 22.70 -11.38
#